data_AF-A0A347ZSC9-F1
#
_entry.id   AF-A0A347ZSC9-F1
#
_cell.length_a   1.000
_cell.length_b   1.000
_cell.length_c   1.000
_cell.angle_alpha   90.00
_cell.angle_beta   90.00
_cell.angle_gamma   90.00
#
_symmetry.space_group_name_H-M   'P 1'
#
loop_
_entity.id
_entity.type
_entity.pdbx_description
1 polymer ?
#
loop_
_entity_poly.entity_id
_entity_poly.type
_entity_poly.pdbx_seq_one_letter_code
_entity_poly.pdbx_strand_id
1 'polypeptide(L)'
;MAEVDAIYVIDGTVEFVDGDQMVIVDENNTRTIVENRAWRYAIEAGFNATINDRVQLSGFYDEGVFEAISLDNITRNITVRIREDSGRPLWAGGGER
;
A
#
# COMPACT_ATOMS: atom_id res chain seq x y z
N MET A 1 6.92 16.89 -9.54
CA MET A 1 6.42 15.63 -10.15
C MET A 1 7.26 14.57 -9.50
N ALA A 2 6.70 13.71 -8.65
CA ALA A 2 7.49 12.66 -8.00
C ALA A 2 8.11 11.80 -9.11
N GLU A 3 9.44 11.70 -9.12
CA GLU A 3 10.17 10.84 -10.05
C GLU A 3 10.20 9.45 -9.43
N VAL A 4 9.55 8.49 -10.08
CA VAL A 4 9.57 7.09 -9.64
C VAL A 4 10.89 6.51 -10.12
N ASP A 5 11.95 6.69 -9.33
CA ASP A 5 13.31 6.22 -9.67
C ASP A 5 13.41 4.69 -9.64
N ALA A 6 12.65 4.05 -8.74
CA ALA A 6 12.61 2.61 -8.62
C ALA A 6 11.31 2.14 -7.97
N ILE A 7 10.82 0.99 -8.42
CA ILE A 7 9.74 0.25 -7.75
C ILE A 7 10.36 -0.72 -6.77
N TYR A 8 9.93 -0.63 -5.52
CA TYR A 8 10.30 -1.53 -4.44
C TYR A 8 9.16 -2.52 -4.19
N VAL A 9 9.53 -3.77 -3.92
CA VAL A 9 8.62 -4.82 -3.47
C VAL A 9 9.00 -5.16 -2.05
N ILE A 10 8.03 -5.08 -1.15
CA ILE A 10 8.20 -5.30 0.29
C ILE A 10 7.30 -6.45 0.71
N ASP A 11 7.91 -7.56 1.08
CA ASP A 11 7.22 -8.68 1.72
C ASP A 11 7.20 -8.48 3.23
N GLY A 12 6.04 -8.69 3.85
CA GLY A 12 5.90 -8.49 5.29
C GLY A 12 4.71 -9.19 5.91
N THR A 13 4.62 -9.07 7.22
CA THR A 13 3.49 -9.54 8.02
C THR A 13 2.79 -8.35 8.64
N VAL A 14 1.46 -8.33 8.63
CA VAL A 14 0.67 -7.28 9.26
C VAL A 14 0.86 -7.33 10.77
N GLU A 15 1.46 -6.28 11.33
CA GLU A 15 1.67 -6.09 12.76
C GLU A 15 0.48 -5.35 13.39
N PHE A 16 -0.10 -4.41 12.65
CA PHE A 16 -1.22 -3.59 13.11
C PHE A 16 -2.11 -3.20 11.92
N VAL A 17 -3.42 -3.10 12.15
CA VAL A 17 -4.38 -2.60 11.15
C VAL A 17 -5.61 -2.02 11.83
N ASP A 18 -6.04 -0.84 11.38
CA ASP A 18 -7.29 -0.20 11.76
C ASP A 18 -7.93 0.55 10.58
N GLY A 19 -8.88 1.45 10.86
CA GLY A 19 -9.56 2.23 9.82
C GLY A 19 -8.69 3.32 9.17
N ASP A 20 -7.57 3.68 9.79
CA ASP A 20 -6.73 4.82 9.39
C ASP A 20 -5.39 4.37 8.80
N GLN A 21 -4.87 3.20 9.20
CA GLN A 21 -3.60 2.67 8.70
C GLN A 21 -3.48 1.15 8.77
N MET A 22 -2.53 0.63 8.01
CA MET A 22 -1.95 -0.70 8.15
C MET A 22 -0.44 -0.58 8.35
N VAL A 23 0.10 -1.33 9.32
CA VAL A 23 1.54 -1.44 9.56
C VAL A 23 1.96 -2.88 9.28
N ILE A 24 2.99 -3.04 8.45
CA ILE A 24 3.62 -4.32 8.17
C ILE A 24 5.03 -4.31 8.71
N VAL A 25 5.52 -5.48 9.10
CA VAL A 25 6.91 -5.71 9.50
C VAL A 25 7.55 -6.73 8.55
N ASP A 26 8.72 -6.41 8.02
CA ASP A 26 9.51 -7.29 7.16
C ASP A 26 10.40 -8.26 7.99
N GLU A 27 11.19 -9.09 7.31
CA GLU A 27 12.12 -10.03 7.96
C GLU A 27 13.27 -9.36 8.74
N ASN A 28 13.56 -8.09 8.43
CA ASN A 28 14.60 -7.28 9.06
C ASN A 28 14.06 -6.47 10.26
N ASN A 29 12.78 -6.66 10.64
CA ASN A 29 12.07 -5.86 11.63
C ASN A 29 11.87 -4.39 11.22
N THR A 30 11.89 -4.09 9.92
CA THR A 30 11.56 -2.77 9.39
C THR A 30 10.06 -2.64 9.27
N ARG A 31 9.50 -1.53 9.78
CA ARG A 31 8.08 -1.23 9.68
C ARG A 31 7.79 -0.38 8.46
N THR A 32 6.81 -0.78 7.67
CA THR A 32 6.24 0.01 6.58
C THR A 32 4.78 0.32 6.88
N ILE A 33 4.40 1.58 6.73
CA ILE A 33 3.06 2.08 7.04
C ILE A 33 2.35 2.42 5.73
N VAL A 34 1.10 1.97 5.60
CA VAL A 34 0.18 2.39 4.54
C VAL A 34 -0.98 3.10 5.23
N GLU A 35 -1.14 4.40 4.97
CA GLU A 35 -2.07 5.26 5.70
C GLU A 35 -2.79 6.27 4.77
N ASN A 36 -3.55 7.19 5.37
CA ASN A 36 -4.18 8.33 4.71
C ASN A 36 -5.07 7.94 3.51
N ARG A 37 -4.92 8.61 2.37
CA ARG A 37 -5.80 8.40 1.20
C ARG A 37 -5.48 7.09 0.49
N ALA A 38 -4.23 6.64 0.52
CA ALA A 38 -3.82 5.36 -0.04
C ALA A 38 -4.53 4.19 0.67
N TRP A 39 -4.50 4.19 2.01
CA TRP A 39 -5.17 3.15 2.80
C TRP A 39 -6.69 3.17 2.63
N ARG A 40 -7.31 4.36 2.73
CA ARG A 40 -8.76 4.49 2.52
C ARG A 40 -9.19 3.98 1.16
N TYR A 41 -8.46 4.34 0.11
CA TYR A 41 -8.76 3.87 -1.24
C TYR A 41 -8.57 2.34 -1.37
N ALA A 42 -7.55 1.76 -0.72
CA ALA A 42 -7.38 0.31 -0.71
C ALA A 42 -8.58 -0.41 -0.08
N ILE A 43 -9.08 0.06 1.07
CA ILE A 43 -10.28 -0.48 1.71
C ILE A 43 -11.50 -0.31 0.80
N GLU A 44 -11.70 0.88 0.22
CA GLU A 44 -12.79 1.16 -0.74
C GLU A 44 -12.73 0.25 -1.97
N ALA A 45 -11.52 -0.12 -2.41
CA ALA A 45 -11.27 -1.04 -3.52
C ALA A 45 -11.40 -2.53 -3.14
N GLY A 46 -11.74 -2.85 -1.89
CA GLY A 46 -11.99 -4.22 -1.42
C GLY A 46 -10.79 -4.90 -0.75
N PHE A 47 -9.71 -4.17 -0.46
CA PHE A 47 -8.61 -4.72 0.32
C PHE A 47 -9.05 -4.97 1.77
N ASN A 48 -8.60 -6.09 2.33
CA ASN A 48 -8.76 -6.40 3.73
C ASN A 48 -7.52 -7.14 4.25
N ALA A 49 -7.15 -6.85 5.49
CA ALA A 49 -6.07 -7.51 6.18
C ALA A 49 -6.37 -7.65 7.68
N THR A 50 -5.78 -8.64 8.30
CA THR A 50 -5.74 -8.81 9.76
C THR A 50 -4.32 -9.01 10.25
N ILE A 51 -4.08 -8.72 11.53
CA ILE A 51 -2.80 -9.02 12.19
C ILE A 51 -2.39 -10.48 11.91
N ASN A 52 -1.10 -10.69 11.59
CA ASN A 52 -0.47 -11.94 11.15
C ASN A 52 -0.72 -12.36 9.69
N ASP A 53 -1.44 -11.57 8.89
CA ASP A 53 -1.50 -11.83 7.45
C ASP A 53 -0.15 -11.58 6.78
N ARG A 54 0.19 -12.45 5.82
CA ARG A 54 1.31 -12.22 4.91
C ARG A 54 0.83 -11.35 3.76
N VAL A 55 1.56 -10.28 3.54
CA VAL A 55 1.27 -9.31 2.49
C VAL A 55 2.52 -8.97 1.71
N GLN A 56 2.33 -8.58 0.46
CA GLN A 56 3.35 -8.03 -0.40
C GLN A 56 2.88 -6.65 -0.87
N LEU A 57 3.72 -5.64 -0.71
CA LEU A 57 3.44 -4.28 -1.17
C LEU A 57 4.37 -3.96 -2.33
N SER A 58 3.86 -3.30 -3.35
CA SER A 58 4.71 -2.63 -4.35
C SER A 58 4.54 -1.12 -4.23
N GLY A 59 5.61 -0.36 -4.44
CA GLY A 59 5.57 1.09 -4.29
C GLY A 59 6.89 1.76 -4.57
N PHE A 60 7.01 3.02 -4.21
CA PHE A 60 8.22 3.82 -4.33
C PHE A 60 8.39 4.70 -3.10
N TYR A 61 9.59 5.26 -2.90
CA TYR A 61 9.82 6.24 -1.85
C TYR A 61 9.77 7.66 -2.43
N ASP A 62 8.97 8.53 -1.82
CA ASP A 62 8.91 9.97 -2.12
C ASP A 62 9.20 10.73 -0.83
N GLU A 63 10.27 11.52 -0.82
CA GLU A 63 10.75 12.26 0.37
C GLU A 63 10.89 11.38 1.64
N GLY A 64 11.21 10.10 1.48
CA GLY A 64 11.38 9.13 2.57
C GLY A 64 10.08 8.45 3.04
N VAL A 65 8.95 8.75 2.41
CA VAL A 65 7.65 8.12 2.66
C VAL A 65 7.41 7.02 1.63
N PHE A 66 6.94 5.85 2.08
CA PHE A 66 6.59 4.77 1.17
C PHE A 66 5.21 5.01 0.55
N GLU A 67 5.17 5.17 -0.77
CA GLU A 67 3.97 5.39 -1.56
C GLU A 67 3.57 4.08 -2.26
N ALA A 68 2.56 3.41 -1.70
CA ALA A 68 2.10 2.12 -2.23
C ALA A 68 1.38 2.28 -3.58
N ILE A 69 1.72 1.40 -4.53
CA ILE A 69 1.11 1.23 -5.85
C ILE A 69 0.13 0.06 -5.84
N SER A 70 0.53 -1.09 -5.29
CA SER A 70 -0.35 -2.25 -5.08
C SER A 70 -0.18 -2.83 -3.69
N LEU A 71 -1.26 -3.45 -3.20
CA LEU A 71 -1.26 -4.24 -1.99
C LEU A 71 -1.80 -5.63 -2.31
N ASP A 72 -1.03 -6.64 -1.94
CA ASP A 72 -1.32 -8.04 -2.18
C ASP A 72 -1.39 -8.76 -0.83
N ASN A 73 -2.60 -9.14 -0.38
CA ASN A 73 -2.77 -10.00 0.77
C ASN A 73 -2.70 -11.46 0.33
N ILE A 74 -1.52 -12.05 0.51
CA ILE A 74 -1.21 -13.42 0.09
C ILE A 74 -2.02 -14.44 0.91
N THR A 75 -2.20 -14.18 2.21
CA THR A 75 -3.00 -15.07 3.08
C THR A 75 -4.45 -15.16 2.63
N ARG A 76 -5.03 -14.03 2.18
CA ARG A 76 -6.44 -13.94 1.78
C ARG A 76 -6.67 -14.06 0.26
N ASN A 77 -5.60 -14.08 -0.54
CA ASN A 77 -5.66 -14.06 -2.00
C ASN A 77 -6.45 -12.85 -2.54
N ILE A 78 -6.15 -11.66 -1.99
CA ILE A 78 -6.75 -10.37 -2.38
C ILE A 78 -5.64 -9.47 -2.91
N THR A 79 -5.82 -8.92 -4.10
CA THR A 79 -4.92 -7.92 -4.69
C THR A 79 -5.70 -6.66 -5.01
N VAL A 80 -5.20 -5.50 -4.59
CA VAL A 80 -5.68 -4.20 -5.04
C VAL A 80 -4.55 -3.38 -5.63
N ARG A 81 -4.85 -2.66 -6.71
CA ARG A 81 -3.99 -1.61 -7.25
C ARG A 81 -4.59 -0.27 -6.85
N ILE A 82 -3.77 0.63 -6.30
CA ILE A 82 -4.18 1.94 -5.79
C ILE A 82 -3.54 3.12 -6.52
N ARG A 83 -2.44 2.89 -7.24
CA ARG A 83 -1.80 3.84 -8.17
C ARG A 83 -1.50 3.18 -9.52
N GLU A 84 -1.31 4.00 -10.55
CA GLU A 84 -0.70 3.57 -11.81
C GLU A 84 0.82 3.37 -11.61
N ASP A 85 1.49 2.65 -12.52
CA ASP A 85 2.94 2.42 -12.45
C ASP A 85 3.77 3.72 -12.50
N SER A 86 3.17 4.80 -13.01
CA SER A 86 3.73 6.17 -12.99
C SER A 86 3.64 6.86 -11.63
N GLY A 87 3.09 6.20 -10.60
CA GLY A 87 2.82 6.76 -9.28
C GLY A 87 1.55 7.60 -9.18
N ARG A 88 0.85 7.83 -10.31
CA ARG A 88 -0.41 8.59 -10.33
C ARG A 88 -1.49 7.84 -9.52
N PRO A 89 -2.07 8.47 -8.48
CA PRO A 89 -3.11 7.81 -7.71
C PRO A 89 -4.41 7.62 -8.48
N LEU A 90 -5.03 6.43 -8.34
CA LEU A 90 -6.29 6.12 -9.04
C LEU A 90 -7.46 6.95 -8.50
N TRP A 91 -7.37 7.48 -7.28
CA TRP A 91 -8.35 8.41 -6.73
C TRP A 91 -8.22 9.85 -7.25
N ALA A 92 -7.15 10.21 -7.95
CA ALA A 92 -6.93 11.57 -8.44
C ALA A 92 -7.75 11.92 -9.71
N GLY A 93 -8.50 10.96 -10.27
CA GLY A 93 -9.30 11.15 -11.50
C GLY A 93 -10.78 11.48 -11.28
N GLY A 94 -11.26 11.58 -10.04
CA GLY A 94 -12.68 11.79 -9.73
C GLY A 94 -13.17 13.25 -9.74
N GLY A 95 -12.47 14.15 -10.43
CA GLY A 95 -12.70 15.59 -10.43
C GLY A 95 -13.28 16.15 -11.73
N GLU A 96 -14.20 15.45 -12.39
CA GLU A 96 -15.01 16.04 -13.47
C GLU A 96 -16.47 15.59 -13.31
N ARG A 97 -17.29 16.46 -12.71
CA ARG A 97 -18.71 16.57 -12.99
C ARG A 97 -19.02 18.02 -13.30
#